data_AF-A0A969XN35-F1
#
_entry.id   AF-A0A969XN35-F1
#
_cell.length_a   1.000
_cell.length_b   1.000
_cell.length_c   1.000
_cell.angle_alpha   90.00
_cell.angle_beta   90.00
_cell.angle_gamma   90.00
#
_symmetry.space_group_name_H-M   'P 1'
#
loop_
_entity.id
_entity.type
_entity.pdbx_description
1 polymer ?
#
loop_
_entity_poly.entity_id
_entity_poly.type
_entity_poly.pdbx_seq_one_letter_code
_entity_poly.pdbx_strand_id
1 'polypeptide(L)'
;MDPRIILAKLNGLWQRSVIGSWPIGPWEARTADHLAPGEYRYDGDWATIDGDSLWPATKTLFLRAEAEAPEAPDGDLYIAWSGELLEGLLSIDGRPYAGIDANHLRTVVPAGRTLRLEAEFMCVPRALCEPALRAERARLRGVSFVRVDREVEAAYYDLRFAAEAARETHDERRRQFLDAAIEDALLAIDLTAPPERFRREVTEARRILAEGIGAIAPDPEAGSILLTGHSHIDTAWLWPLRETVRKCGRTFSTACRLMERYPDYRFSCSQPALYLYAREHYPALYEEIKGWVRTGRWECTGGMWVEPDCNVPSGEALIRQILHGVRFFQEEFGKRPRTCWLPDVFGYPASLPGILKGCGLDYFYTNKLHWQSRNPFPAHLFWWEGVDGSRVLAHIPRLQRYYNGSPSPEELVAAWDNVRRKSDYGTILLPFGFGDGGGGPTEEMLEFAARAAEFPGLPASAQGTEETFYDRVVADGPDLPTWVGELYLETHRGTYTTQAPTKRANRKNELALRDAEILGVRAQILGADLDISPLRGAWENLLLLQFHDILPGSSIGQVYAEAAKD
;
A
#
# COMPACT_ATOMS: atom_id res chain seq x y z
N MET A 1 2.30 -27.82 -22.84
CA MET A 1 3.49 -28.19 -22.02
C MET A 1 3.11 -28.53 -20.57
N ASP A 2 3.84 -29.43 -19.87
CA ASP A 2 3.61 -29.74 -18.44
C ASP A 2 3.91 -28.52 -17.55
N PRO A 3 3.02 -28.12 -16.61
CA PRO A 3 3.24 -26.95 -15.74
C PRO A 3 4.55 -26.96 -14.95
N ARG A 4 5.07 -28.15 -14.60
CA ARG A 4 6.35 -28.30 -13.90
C ARG A 4 7.53 -27.90 -14.76
N ILE A 5 7.45 -28.14 -16.08
CA ILE A 5 8.48 -27.75 -17.05
C ILE A 5 8.46 -26.23 -17.22
N ILE A 6 7.27 -25.63 -17.32
CA ILE A 6 7.10 -24.17 -17.40
C ILE A 6 7.75 -23.51 -16.18
N LEU A 7 7.42 -23.97 -14.97
CA LEU A 7 7.98 -23.43 -13.72
C LEU A 7 9.51 -23.59 -13.66
N ALA A 8 10.05 -24.75 -14.06
CA ALA A 8 11.49 -24.97 -14.10
C ALA A 8 12.19 -24.01 -15.09
N LYS A 9 11.60 -23.78 -16.26
CA LYS A 9 12.13 -22.82 -17.24
C LYS A 9 12.07 -21.38 -16.74
N LEU A 10 10.96 -20.97 -16.12
CA LEU A 10 10.81 -19.64 -15.51
C LEU A 10 11.84 -19.41 -14.40
N ASN A 11 12.06 -20.38 -13.52
CA ASN A 11 13.09 -20.28 -12.49
C ASN A 11 14.50 -20.15 -13.10
N GLY A 12 14.77 -20.87 -14.19
CA GLY A 12 16.03 -20.74 -14.93
C GLY A 12 16.21 -19.36 -15.56
N LEU A 13 15.15 -18.79 -16.16
CA LEU A 13 15.16 -17.42 -16.68
C LEU A 13 15.43 -16.39 -15.59
N TRP A 14 14.71 -16.49 -14.46
CA TRP A 14 14.91 -15.61 -13.33
C TRP A 14 16.35 -15.64 -12.82
N GLN A 15 16.92 -16.84 -12.63
CA GLN A 15 18.32 -16.98 -12.20
C GLN A 15 19.30 -16.38 -13.22
N ARG A 16 19.05 -16.58 -14.52
CA ARG A 16 19.90 -16.04 -15.60
C ARG A 16 19.71 -14.55 -15.86
N SER A 17 18.65 -13.93 -15.32
CA SER A 17 18.48 -12.46 -15.37
C SER A 17 19.57 -11.75 -14.56
N VAL A 18 20.11 -12.40 -13.54
CA VAL A 18 21.24 -11.87 -12.76
C VAL A 18 22.54 -12.15 -13.50
N ILE A 19 23.17 -11.07 -14.01
CA ILE A 19 24.39 -11.12 -14.83
C ILE A 19 25.65 -10.67 -14.08
N GLY A 20 25.53 -10.37 -12.79
CA GLY A 20 26.63 -10.02 -11.91
C GLY A 20 26.17 -9.89 -10.47
N SER A 21 27.02 -10.29 -9.53
CA SER A 21 26.76 -10.16 -8.09
C SER A 21 28.06 -9.88 -7.35
N TRP A 22 28.06 -8.84 -6.52
CA TRP A 22 29.21 -8.40 -5.73
C TRP A 22 28.78 -8.19 -4.28
N PRO A 23 29.31 -8.99 -3.33
CA PRO A 23 29.01 -8.82 -1.91
C PRO A 23 29.38 -7.41 -1.42
N ILE A 24 28.50 -6.81 -0.62
CA ILE A 24 28.75 -5.54 0.05
C ILE A 24 29.27 -5.84 1.46
N GLY A 25 30.44 -5.31 1.79
CA GLY A 25 31.02 -5.41 3.12
C GLY A 25 32.46 -4.87 3.18
N PRO A 26 33.07 -4.79 4.37
CA PRO A 26 32.50 -5.18 5.67
C PRO A 26 31.35 -4.26 6.11
N TRP A 27 30.36 -4.83 6.79
CA TRP A 27 29.31 -4.05 7.46
C TRP A 27 29.68 -3.84 8.92
N GLU A 28 29.32 -2.68 9.44
CA GLU A 28 29.26 -2.43 10.88
C GLU A 28 27.81 -2.47 11.34
N ALA A 29 27.57 -3.01 12.53
CA ALA A 29 26.26 -3.14 13.13
C ALA A 29 26.24 -2.72 14.59
N ARG A 30 25.08 -2.28 15.06
CA ARG A 30 24.75 -2.12 16.48
C ARG A 30 23.26 -2.27 16.70
N THR A 31 22.83 -2.56 17.92
CA THR A 31 21.41 -2.66 18.27
C THR A 31 20.97 -1.57 19.23
N ALA A 32 19.66 -1.30 19.26
CA ALA A 32 19.06 -0.40 20.21
C ALA A 32 17.61 -0.79 20.55
N ASP A 33 17.13 -0.29 21.70
CA ASP A 33 15.71 -0.17 21.97
C ASP A 33 15.17 1.12 21.34
N HIS A 34 14.08 1.02 20.58
CA HIS A 34 13.38 2.16 20.00
C HIS A 34 12.35 2.70 21.00
N LEU A 35 12.62 3.88 21.57
CA LEU A 35 11.86 4.46 22.68
C LEU A 35 10.75 5.40 22.22
N ALA A 36 11.07 6.28 21.27
CA ALA A 36 10.18 7.24 20.62
C ALA A 36 10.72 7.56 19.21
N PRO A 37 9.96 8.23 18.32
CA PRO A 37 10.45 8.58 16.99
C PRO A 37 11.79 9.33 17.04
N GLY A 38 12.84 8.73 16.46
CA GLY A 38 14.20 9.29 16.48
C GLY A 38 14.98 9.11 17.80
N GLU A 39 14.38 8.50 18.83
CA GLU A 39 14.99 8.29 20.14
C GLU A 39 15.30 6.80 20.39
N TYR A 40 16.58 6.51 20.63
CA TYR A 40 17.08 5.15 20.78
C TYR A 40 17.99 5.03 22.00
N ARG A 41 17.87 3.90 22.70
CA ARG A 41 18.86 3.47 23.70
C ARG A 41 19.72 2.37 23.10
N TYR A 42 20.95 2.71 22.75
CA TYR A 42 21.91 1.79 22.12
C TYR A 42 22.46 0.77 23.14
N ASP A 43 22.58 -0.48 22.69
CA ASP A 43 23.15 -1.58 23.50
C ASP A 43 24.70 -1.55 23.51
N GLY A 44 25.33 -0.82 22.58
CA GLY A 44 26.77 -0.69 22.47
C GLY A 44 27.22 0.13 21.26
N ASP A 45 28.54 0.18 21.07
CA ASP A 45 29.19 0.80 19.92
C ASP A 45 29.06 -0.06 18.65
N TRP A 46 29.41 0.53 17.51
CA TRP A 46 29.48 -0.17 16.23
C TRP A 46 30.51 -1.29 16.26
N ALA A 47 30.12 -2.46 15.74
CA ALA A 47 30.98 -3.63 15.61
C ALA A 47 30.92 -4.20 14.18
N THR A 48 32.05 -4.64 13.64
CA THR A 48 32.09 -5.31 12.35
C THR A 48 31.37 -6.66 12.42
N ILE A 49 30.58 -6.97 11.39
CA ILE A 49 29.89 -8.26 11.25
C ILE A 49 30.37 -9.01 10.02
N ASP A 50 30.47 -10.34 10.13
CA ASP A 50 30.57 -11.26 9.01
C ASP A 50 29.16 -11.60 8.49
N GLY A 51 29.02 -11.79 7.17
CA GLY A 51 27.74 -11.62 6.46
C GLY A 51 26.52 -12.37 7.00
N ASP A 52 26.69 -13.48 7.70
CA ASP A 52 25.61 -14.26 8.31
C ASP A 52 25.50 -14.02 9.83
N SER A 53 24.48 -13.27 10.24
CA SER A 53 24.31 -12.80 11.61
C SER A 53 22.87 -12.96 12.10
N LEU A 54 22.71 -13.19 13.41
CA LEU A 54 21.43 -13.37 14.09
C LEU A 54 21.19 -12.25 15.10
N TRP A 55 19.97 -11.72 15.11
CA TRP A 55 19.61 -10.54 15.87
C TRP A 55 18.38 -10.79 16.76
N PRO A 56 18.42 -10.33 18.03
CA PRO A 56 17.31 -10.51 18.97
C PRO A 56 16.02 -9.84 18.48
N ALA A 57 14.90 -10.52 18.67
CA ALA A 57 13.57 -9.96 18.45
C ALA A 57 13.35 -8.64 19.20
N THR A 58 12.48 -7.78 18.67
CA THR A 58 12.08 -6.46 19.21
C THR A 58 13.17 -5.38 19.25
N LYS A 59 14.44 -5.74 19.01
CA LYS A 59 15.52 -4.75 18.85
C LYS A 59 15.43 -4.05 17.49
N THR A 60 15.95 -2.83 17.47
CA THR A 60 16.31 -2.14 16.24
C THR A 60 17.75 -2.48 15.90
N LEU A 61 17.99 -3.03 14.71
CA LEU A 61 19.31 -3.28 14.15
C LEU A 61 19.68 -2.11 13.22
N PHE A 62 20.80 -1.46 13.51
CA PHE A 62 21.42 -0.49 12.63
C PHE A 62 22.59 -1.12 11.91
N LEU A 63 22.68 -0.89 10.61
CA LEU A 63 23.80 -1.31 9.75
C LEU A 63 24.38 -0.08 9.06
N ARG A 64 25.70 -0.08 8.84
CA ARG A 64 26.34 0.87 7.93
C ARG A 64 27.52 0.25 7.17
N ALA A 65 27.72 0.70 5.94
CA ALA A 65 28.85 0.34 5.10
C ALA A 65 29.15 1.46 4.10
N GLU A 66 30.38 1.49 3.58
CA GLU A 66 30.75 2.27 2.41
C GLU A 66 31.21 1.29 1.33
N ALA A 67 30.65 1.41 0.12
CA ALA A 67 30.93 0.46 -0.94
C ALA A 67 30.98 1.14 -2.31
N GLU A 68 31.91 0.69 -3.15
CA GLU A 68 32.02 1.13 -4.55
C GLU A 68 30.98 0.37 -5.39
N ALA A 69 29.97 1.09 -5.86
CA ALA A 69 28.95 0.52 -6.72
C ALA A 69 29.56 0.23 -8.11
N PRO A 70 29.48 -1.01 -8.62
CA PRO A 70 30.05 -1.35 -9.91
C PRO A 70 29.36 -0.59 -11.05
N GLU A 71 30.01 -0.53 -12.21
CA GLU A 71 29.43 0.00 -13.43
C GLU A 71 28.30 -0.90 -13.95
N ALA A 72 27.24 -0.25 -14.47
CA ALA A 72 26.10 -0.92 -15.06
C ALA A 72 25.73 -0.30 -16.42
N PRO A 73 26.60 -0.46 -17.46
CA PRO A 73 26.41 0.19 -18.76
C PRO A 73 25.18 -0.32 -19.54
N ASP A 74 24.75 -1.57 -19.28
CA ASP A 74 23.71 -2.26 -20.06
C ASP A 74 22.57 -2.83 -19.18
N GLY A 75 22.33 -2.27 -17.99
CA GLY A 75 21.28 -2.74 -17.09
C GLY A 75 21.14 -1.94 -15.80
N ASP A 76 20.19 -2.34 -14.97
CA ASP A 76 19.97 -1.74 -13.65
C ASP A 76 20.92 -2.40 -12.63
N LEU A 77 21.54 -1.57 -11.79
CA LEU A 77 22.24 -2.03 -10.60
C LEU A 77 21.28 -2.02 -9.42
N TYR A 78 21.17 -3.15 -8.73
CA TYR A 78 20.36 -3.29 -7.52
C TYR A 78 21.26 -3.48 -6.30
N ILE A 79 20.78 -3.06 -5.14
CA ILE A 79 21.17 -3.68 -3.86
C ILE A 79 20.14 -4.75 -3.56
N ALA A 80 20.59 -5.99 -3.34
CA ALA A 80 19.77 -7.13 -2.94
C ALA A 80 20.10 -7.55 -1.50
N TRP A 81 19.06 -7.78 -0.72
CA TRP A 81 19.11 -8.20 0.67
C TRP A 81 18.71 -9.66 0.79
N SER A 82 19.53 -10.44 1.47
CA SER A 82 19.20 -11.80 1.87
C SER A 82 19.03 -11.83 3.38
N GLY A 83 17.79 -11.70 3.86
CA GLY A 83 17.47 -11.73 5.27
C GLY A 83 16.06 -12.23 5.55
N GLU A 84 15.79 -12.53 6.81
CA GLU A 84 14.50 -13.05 7.29
C GLU A 84 14.10 -12.33 8.57
N LEU A 85 12.78 -12.10 8.72
CA LEU A 85 12.18 -11.45 9.89
C LEU A 85 12.75 -10.05 10.16
N LEU A 86 13.07 -9.32 9.10
CA LEU A 86 13.57 -7.95 9.13
C LEU A 86 12.60 -7.05 8.35
N GLU A 87 12.28 -5.89 8.91
CA GLU A 87 11.55 -4.82 8.24
C GLU A 87 12.32 -3.52 8.48
N GLY A 88 12.80 -2.86 7.43
CA GLY A 88 13.73 -1.75 7.59
C GLY A 88 13.72 -0.74 6.46
N LEU A 89 14.48 0.34 6.67
CA LEU A 89 14.67 1.41 5.71
C LEU A 89 16.16 1.47 5.33
N LEU A 90 16.46 1.35 4.04
CA LEU A 90 17.76 1.71 3.47
C LEU A 90 17.82 3.22 3.32
N SER A 91 18.94 3.80 3.73
CA SER A 91 19.35 5.15 3.41
C SER A 91 20.64 5.12 2.59
N ILE A 92 20.72 5.99 1.58
CA ILE A 92 21.91 6.20 0.76
C ILE A 92 22.35 7.65 0.90
N ASP A 93 23.62 7.86 1.25
CA ASP A 93 24.22 9.19 1.42
C ASP A 93 23.42 10.07 2.40
N GLY A 94 22.93 9.46 3.48
CA GLY A 94 22.16 10.11 4.55
C GLY A 94 20.70 10.43 4.19
N ARG A 95 20.17 9.89 3.09
CA ARG A 95 18.78 10.09 2.65
C ARG A 95 17.98 8.79 2.68
N PRO A 96 16.75 8.77 3.21
CA PRO A 96 15.81 7.65 3.05
C PRO A 96 15.71 7.26 1.58
N TYR A 97 15.87 5.98 1.27
CA TYR A 97 16.00 5.52 -0.10
C TYR A 97 14.98 4.44 -0.47
N ALA A 98 14.86 3.35 0.30
CA ALA A 98 13.89 2.29 0.01
C ALA A 98 13.54 1.47 1.26
N GLY A 99 12.29 1.04 1.38
CA GLY A 99 11.90 0.02 2.35
C GLY A 99 12.49 -1.35 1.99
N ILE A 100 12.79 -2.14 3.01
CA ILE A 100 13.28 -3.51 2.91
C ILE A 100 12.43 -4.38 3.80
N ASP A 101 11.78 -5.37 3.22
CA ASP A 101 10.95 -6.34 3.92
C ASP A 101 10.87 -7.64 3.10
N ALA A 102 10.02 -8.58 3.51
CA ALA A 102 9.85 -9.86 2.83
C ALA A 102 9.35 -9.75 1.37
N ASN A 103 8.74 -8.62 1.00
CA ASN A 103 8.22 -8.31 -0.33
C ASN A 103 9.17 -7.39 -1.13
N HIS A 104 10.03 -6.63 -0.44
CA HIS A 104 10.97 -5.66 -1.00
C HIS A 104 12.42 -6.04 -0.69
N LEU A 105 12.94 -7.08 -1.34
CA LEU A 105 14.30 -7.57 -1.09
C LEU A 105 15.36 -6.97 -2.01
N ARG A 106 14.98 -6.18 -3.01
CA ARG A 106 15.94 -5.46 -3.86
C ARG A 106 15.42 -4.09 -4.27
N THR A 107 16.35 -3.16 -4.50
CA THR A 107 16.04 -1.81 -5.00
C THR A 107 17.13 -1.34 -5.95
N VAL A 108 16.77 -0.57 -6.97
CA VAL A 108 17.72 0.00 -7.94
C VAL A 108 18.50 1.13 -7.28
N VAL A 109 19.81 1.16 -7.51
CA VAL A 109 20.75 2.13 -6.92
C VAL A 109 21.65 2.77 -7.98
N PRO A 110 22.25 3.94 -7.69
CA PRO A 110 23.24 4.53 -8.58
C PRO A 110 24.46 3.61 -8.78
N ALA A 111 24.91 3.49 -10.03
CA ALA A 111 26.11 2.73 -10.42
C ALA A 111 27.35 3.64 -10.55
N GLY A 112 28.54 3.03 -10.61
CA GLY A 112 29.79 3.71 -10.97
C GLY A 112 30.29 4.74 -9.95
N ARG A 113 29.86 4.65 -8.69
CA ARG A 113 30.26 5.58 -7.63
C ARG A 113 30.28 4.92 -6.26
N THR A 114 31.01 5.52 -5.33
CA THR A 114 30.94 5.13 -3.92
C THR A 114 29.61 5.54 -3.31
N LEU A 115 28.99 4.61 -2.56
CA LEU A 115 27.75 4.83 -1.83
C LEU A 115 28.01 4.67 -0.33
N ARG A 116 27.48 5.61 0.47
CA ARG A 116 27.37 5.44 1.93
C ARG A 116 26.02 4.84 2.24
N LEU A 117 26.02 3.61 2.73
CA LEU A 117 24.83 2.81 2.96
C LEU A 117 24.56 2.74 4.45
N GLU A 118 23.33 3.02 4.85
CA GLU A 118 22.84 2.81 6.21
C GLU A 118 21.52 2.07 6.14
N ALA A 119 21.26 1.16 7.07
CA ALA A 119 19.95 0.52 7.17
C ALA A 119 19.50 0.42 8.62
N GLU A 120 18.22 0.74 8.85
CA GLU A 120 17.56 0.62 10.14
C GLU A 120 16.44 -0.43 10.06
N PHE A 121 16.62 -1.55 10.75
CA PHE A 121 15.69 -2.67 10.77
C PHE A 121 15.02 -2.84 12.12
N MET A 122 13.74 -3.17 12.10
CA MET A 122 13.06 -3.82 13.21
C MET A 122 13.22 -5.34 13.09
N CYS A 123 13.75 -5.97 14.15
CA CYS A 123 13.96 -7.41 14.22
C CYS A 123 12.72 -8.14 14.74
N VAL A 124 12.25 -9.13 13.98
CA VAL A 124 11.06 -9.94 14.26
C VAL A 124 9.85 -9.06 14.61
N PRO A 125 9.31 -8.25 13.65
CA PRO A 125 8.25 -7.28 13.95
C PRO A 125 7.03 -7.86 14.69
N ARG A 126 6.62 -9.09 14.33
CA ARG A 126 5.50 -9.80 14.97
C ARG A 126 5.71 -10.08 16.46
N ALA A 127 6.94 -10.04 16.98
CA ALA A 127 7.19 -10.22 18.42
C ALA A 127 6.63 -9.08 19.30
N LEU A 128 6.18 -7.96 18.70
CA LEU A 128 5.44 -6.92 19.42
C LEU A 128 4.05 -7.39 19.86
N CYS A 129 3.33 -8.11 19.00
CA CYS A 129 1.97 -8.59 19.27
C CYS A 129 1.93 -10.06 19.69
N GLU A 130 2.99 -10.83 19.41
CA GLU A 130 3.10 -12.26 19.74
C GLU A 130 4.29 -12.52 20.68
N PRO A 131 4.07 -12.49 22.01
CA PRO A 131 5.15 -12.66 22.99
C PRO A 131 5.96 -13.95 22.83
N ALA A 132 5.37 -15.01 22.27
CA ALA A 132 6.03 -16.29 22.01
C ALA A 132 7.21 -16.14 21.03
N LEU A 133 7.17 -15.17 20.12
CA LEU A 133 8.22 -14.93 19.12
C LEU A 133 9.43 -14.17 19.67
N ARG A 134 9.44 -13.77 20.95
CA ARG A 134 10.59 -13.04 21.55
C ARG A 134 11.85 -13.91 21.68
N ALA A 135 11.69 -15.23 21.66
CA ALA A 135 12.80 -16.17 21.62
C ALA A 135 13.43 -16.29 20.23
N GLU A 136 12.70 -15.92 19.16
CA GLU A 136 13.17 -15.99 17.78
C GLU A 136 14.28 -14.97 17.52
N ARG A 137 14.94 -15.15 16.37
CA ARG A 137 16.02 -14.28 15.89
C ARG A 137 15.77 -13.90 14.45
N ALA A 138 15.95 -12.62 14.14
CA ALA A 138 16.05 -12.16 12.77
C ALA A 138 17.40 -12.56 12.20
N ARG A 139 17.49 -12.87 10.92
CA ARG A 139 18.73 -13.31 10.27
C ARG A 139 19.06 -12.41 9.09
N LEU A 140 20.29 -11.91 9.05
CA LEU A 140 20.85 -11.27 7.86
C LEU A 140 21.94 -12.21 7.35
N ARG A 141 21.79 -12.74 6.12
CA ARG A 141 22.76 -13.66 5.50
C ARG A 141 23.75 -12.93 4.59
N GLY A 142 23.37 -11.78 4.06
CA GLY A 142 24.24 -10.98 3.22
C GLY A 142 23.50 -9.91 2.45
N VAL A 143 24.29 -8.97 1.93
CA VAL A 143 23.86 -7.89 1.06
C VAL A 143 24.79 -7.87 -0.14
N SER A 144 24.27 -7.66 -1.34
CA SER A 144 25.08 -7.65 -2.56
C SER A 144 24.58 -6.61 -3.54
N PHE A 145 25.50 -6.01 -4.27
CA PHE A 145 25.16 -5.39 -5.54
C PHE A 145 24.83 -6.49 -6.54
N VAL A 146 23.72 -6.35 -7.26
CA VAL A 146 23.25 -7.31 -8.26
C VAL A 146 22.95 -6.56 -9.54
N ARG A 147 23.59 -6.97 -10.64
CA ARG A 147 23.31 -6.40 -11.97
C ARG A 147 22.32 -7.31 -12.68
N VAL A 148 21.26 -6.72 -13.20
CA VAL A 148 20.15 -7.45 -13.84
C VAL A 148 20.06 -7.09 -15.32
N ASP A 149 19.91 -8.11 -16.17
CA ASP A 149 19.57 -7.97 -17.57
C ASP A 149 18.05 -7.78 -17.71
N ARG A 150 17.64 -6.53 -17.98
CA ARG A 150 16.22 -6.15 -18.06
C ARG A 150 15.46 -6.86 -19.19
N GLU A 151 16.12 -7.27 -20.26
CA GLU A 151 15.47 -8.02 -21.34
C GLU A 151 15.12 -9.44 -20.91
N VAL A 152 16.01 -10.09 -20.16
CA VAL A 152 15.78 -11.45 -19.62
C VAL A 152 14.72 -11.42 -18.53
N GLU A 153 14.77 -10.41 -17.66
CA GLU A 153 13.76 -10.21 -16.63
C GLU A 153 12.37 -9.88 -17.20
N ALA A 154 12.30 -9.04 -18.23
CA ALA A 154 11.05 -8.77 -18.93
C ALA A 154 10.48 -10.04 -19.58
N ALA A 155 11.33 -10.88 -20.19
CA ALA A 155 10.89 -12.17 -20.73
C ALA A 155 10.33 -13.11 -19.64
N TYR A 156 10.96 -13.12 -18.45
CA TYR A 156 10.45 -13.87 -17.31
C TYR A 156 9.04 -13.42 -16.94
N TYR A 157 8.81 -12.11 -16.81
CA TYR A 157 7.50 -11.58 -16.46
C TYR A 157 6.47 -11.79 -17.59
N ASP A 158 6.86 -11.65 -18.86
CA ASP A 158 5.98 -11.90 -20.02
C ASP A 158 5.46 -13.35 -19.99
N LEU A 159 6.37 -14.31 -19.86
CA LEU A 159 6.05 -15.74 -19.84
C LEU A 159 5.29 -16.15 -18.58
N ARG A 160 5.68 -15.63 -17.41
CA ARG A 160 5.00 -15.93 -16.15
C ARG A 160 3.58 -15.39 -16.16
N PHE A 161 3.37 -14.13 -16.55
CA PHE A 161 2.03 -13.55 -16.64
C PHE A 161 1.16 -14.32 -17.64
N ALA A 162 1.69 -14.66 -18.82
CA ALA A 162 0.96 -15.44 -19.81
C ALA A 162 0.57 -16.84 -19.30
N ALA A 163 1.49 -17.54 -18.63
CA ALA A 163 1.22 -18.85 -18.06
C ALA A 163 0.20 -18.82 -16.91
N GLU A 164 0.22 -17.78 -16.08
CA GLU A 164 -0.82 -17.55 -15.07
C GLU A 164 -2.16 -17.21 -15.75
N ALA A 165 -2.16 -16.33 -16.77
CA ALA A 165 -3.37 -15.93 -17.49
C ALA A 165 -4.05 -17.08 -18.26
N ALA A 166 -3.28 -17.97 -18.89
CA ALA A 166 -3.82 -19.13 -19.59
C ALA A 166 -4.64 -20.04 -18.64
N ARG A 167 -4.19 -20.18 -17.39
CA ARG A 167 -4.88 -20.99 -16.37
C ARG A 167 -6.22 -20.39 -15.96
N GLU A 168 -6.30 -19.07 -15.89
CA GLU A 168 -7.48 -18.34 -15.41
C GLU A 168 -8.46 -17.98 -16.55
N THR A 169 -8.04 -18.12 -17.81
CA THR A 169 -8.90 -17.87 -18.98
C THR A 169 -10.05 -18.89 -19.04
N HIS A 170 -11.29 -18.39 -19.12
CA HIS A 170 -12.50 -19.24 -19.18
C HIS A 170 -12.71 -19.94 -20.53
N ASP A 171 -12.40 -19.26 -21.64
CA ASP A 171 -12.58 -19.82 -22.99
C ASP A 171 -11.49 -20.85 -23.34
N GLU A 172 -11.90 -22.10 -23.55
CA GLU A 172 -10.98 -23.22 -23.79
C GLU A 172 -10.17 -23.05 -25.08
N ARG A 173 -10.75 -22.47 -26.13
CA ARG A 173 -10.04 -22.25 -27.39
C ARG A 173 -8.94 -21.20 -27.21
N ARG A 174 -9.23 -20.11 -26.51
CA ARG A 174 -8.25 -19.07 -26.17
C ARG A 174 -7.14 -19.61 -25.29
N ARG A 175 -7.48 -20.42 -24.28
CA ARG A 175 -6.49 -21.13 -23.45
C ARG A 175 -5.54 -21.95 -24.31
N GLN A 176 -6.05 -22.74 -25.25
CA GLN A 176 -5.21 -23.55 -26.16
C GLN A 176 -4.27 -22.69 -27.02
N PHE A 177 -4.72 -21.52 -27.49
CA PHE A 177 -3.85 -20.59 -28.21
C PHE A 177 -2.77 -19.96 -27.32
N LEU A 178 -3.13 -19.57 -26.09
CA LEU A 178 -2.16 -19.07 -25.10
C LEU A 178 -1.12 -20.14 -24.78
N ASP A 179 -1.56 -21.37 -24.48
CA ASP A 179 -0.68 -22.51 -24.18
C ASP A 179 0.30 -22.79 -25.32
N ALA A 180 -0.17 -22.73 -26.57
CA ALA A 180 0.68 -22.89 -27.75
C ALA A 180 1.72 -21.77 -27.87
N ALA A 181 1.32 -20.50 -27.72
CA ALA A 181 2.24 -19.36 -27.77
C ALA A 181 3.31 -19.41 -26.67
N ILE A 182 2.92 -19.82 -25.46
CA ILE A 182 3.83 -20.01 -24.33
C ILE A 182 4.80 -21.17 -24.61
N GLU A 183 4.29 -22.29 -25.11
CA GLU A 183 5.10 -23.45 -25.45
C GLU A 183 6.14 -23.13 -26.53
N ASP A 184 5.74 -22.48 -27.61
CA ASP A 184 6.64 -22.07 -28.70
C ASP A 184 7.73 -21.10 -28.21
N ALA A 185 7.35 -20.10 -27.41
CA ALA A 185 8.30 -19.16 -26.83
C ALA A 185 9.28 -19.84 -25.86
N LEU A 186 8.80 -20.74 -25.01
CA LEU A 186 9.66 -21.50 -24.10
C LEU A 186 10.59 -22.46 -24.85
N LEU A 187 10.14 -23.09 -25.94
CA LEU A 187 10.96 -23.98 -26.76
C LEU A 187 12.07 -23.24 -27.51
N ALA A 188 11.89 -21.95 -27.81
CA ALA A 188 12.92 -21.11 -28.43
C ALA A 188 14.11 -20.80 -27.50
N ILE A 189 13.97 -21.02 -26.19
CA ILE A 189 15.00 -20.69 -25.19
C ILE A 189 15.77 -21.95 -24.76
N ASP A 190 17.07 -21.97 -25.10
CA ASP A 190 18.03 -22.92 -24.55
C ASP A 190 18.72 -22.31 -23.31
N LEU A 191 18.27 -22.74 -22.13
CA LEU A 191 18.83 -22.28 -20.85
C LEU A 191 20.30 -22.65 -20.64
N THR A 192 20.85 -23.56 -21.46
CA THR A 192 22.26 -23.96 -21.43
C THR A 192 23.12 -23.18 -22.43
N ALA A 193 22.50 -22.35 -23.28
CA ALA A 193 23.21 -21.59 -24.30
C ALA A 193 24.18 -20.56 -23.70
N PRO A 194 25.33 -20.30 -24.37
CA PRO A 194 26.24 -19.21 -24.00
C PRO A 194 25.53 -17.85 -23.95
N PRO A 195 26.01 -16.89 -23.13
CA PRO A 195 25.29 -15.63 -22.84
C PRO A 195 24.78 -14.87 -24.07
N GLU A 196 25.61 -14.68 -25.10
CA GLU A 196 25.21 -13.96 -26.32
C GLU A 196 24.10 -14.67 -27.09
N ARG A 197 24.19 -16.00 -27.24
CA ARG A 197 23.17 -16.81 -27.91
C ARG A 197 21.88 -16.80 -27.09
N PHE A 198 21.99 -16.99 -25.78
CA PHE A 198 20.86 -16.98 -24.85
C PHE A 198 20.09 -15.65 -24.93
N ARG A 199 20.79 -14.51 -24.92
CA ARG A 199 20.13 -13.20 -25.00
C ARG A 199 19.35 -13.03 -26.31
N ARG A 200 19.91 -13.46 -27.44
CA ARG A 200 19.19 -13.45 -28.74
C ARG A 200 17.96 -14.37 -28.73
N GLU A 201 18.09 -15.57 -28.15
CA GLU A 201 16.98 -16.52 -28.02
C GLU A 201 15.87 -16.00 -27.10
N VAL A 202 16.23 -15.29 -26.03
CA VAL A 202 15.27 -14.58 -25.16
C VAL A 202 14.52 -13.51 -25.95
N THR A 203 15.22 -12.65 -26.71
CA THR A 203 14.57 -11.65 -27.56
C THR A 203 13.62 -12.29 -28.57
N GLU A 204 14.05 -13.39 -29.21
CA GLU A 204 13.22 -14.13 -30.16
C GLU A 204 12.00 -14.78 -29.48
N ALA A 205 12.17 -15.36 -28.30
CA ALA A 205 11.07 -15.95 -27.54
C ALA A 205 10.01 -14.91 -27.14
N ARG A 206 10.44 -13.71 -26.72
CA ARG A 206 9.51 -12.59 -26.46
C ARG A 206 8.74 -12.19 -27.71
N ARG A 207 9.41 -12.16 -28.88
CA ARG A 207 8.76 -11.88 -30.18
C ARG A 207 7.72 -12.95 -30.52
N ILE A 208 8.07 -14.22 -30.42
CA ILE A 208 7.17 -15.36 -30.65
C ILE A 208 5.94 -15.27 -29.74
N LEU A 209 6.16 -15.03 -28.44
CA LEU A 209 5.08 -14.89 -27.47
C LEU A 209 4.15 -13.72 -27.81
N ALA A 210 4.71 -12.56 -28.11
CA ALA A 210 3.95 -11.36 -28.44
C ALA A 210 3.12 -11.54 -29.73
N GLU A 211 3.69 -12.17 -30.76
CA GLU A 211 2.96 -12.48 -32.00
C GLU A 211 1.86 -13.51 -31.77
N GLY A 212 2.13 -14.55 -30.98
CA GLY A 212 1.16 -15.57 -30.63
C GLY A 212 -0.02 -14.99 -29.84
N ILE A 213 0.24 -14.18 -28.82
CA ILE A 213 -0.78 -13.48 -28.03
C ILE A 213 -1.54 -12.46 -28.89
N GLY A 214 -0.83 -11.66 -29.70
CA GLY A 214 -1.44 -10.63 -30.54
C GLY A 214 -2.35 -11.16 -31.65
N ALA A 215 -2.19 -12.44 -32.03
CA ALA A 215 -3.08 -13.12 -32.97
C ALA A 215 -4.40 -13.60 -32.32
N ILE A 216 -4.49 -13.60 -30.99
CA ILE A 216 -5.69 -14.01 -30.26
C ILE A 216 -6.66 -12.84 -30.20
N ALA A 217 -7.88 -13.06 -30.66
CA ALA A 217 -8.92 -12.05 -30.59
C ALA A 217 -9.20 -11.64 -29.13
N PRO A 218 -9.38 -10.33 -28.85
CA PRO A 218 -9.87 -9.85 -27.56
C PRO A 218 -11.16 -10.56 -27.15
N ASP A 219 -11.40 -10.65 -25.86
CA ASP A 219 -12.68 -11.13 -25.34
C ASP A 219 -13.66 -9.95 -25.27
N PRO A 220 -14.72 -9.91 -26.11
CA PRO A 220 -15.68 -8.80 -26.11
C PRO A 220 -16.51 -8.75 -24.82
N GLU A 221 -16.53 -9.81 -24.03
CA GLU A 221 -17.25 -9.89 -22.75
C GLU A 221 -16.33 -9.68 -21.54
N ALA A 222 -15.03 -9.43 -21.76
CA ALA A 222 -14.12 -9.04 -20.71
C ALA A 222 -14.49 -7.64 -20.19
N GLY A 223 -14.67 -7.53 -18.87
CA GLY A 223 -14.86 -6.24 -18.22
C GLY A 223 -13.59 -5.42 -18.16
N SER A 224 -13.65 -4.28 -17.47
CA SER A 224 -12.49 -3.45 -17.21
C SER A 224 -12.20 -3.31 -15.72
N ILE A 225 -10.91 -3.20 -15.38
CA ILE A 225 -10.44 -3.00 -14.02
C ILE A 225 -9.56 -1.74 -14.01
N LEU A 226 -9.89 -0.80 -13.13
CA LEU A 226 -8.98 0.29 -12.80
C LEU A 226 -8.10 -0.13 -11.62
N LEU A 227 -6.80 -0.24 -11.86
CA LEU A 227 -5.81 -0.59 -10.86
C LEU A 227 -5.32 0.69 -10.18
N THR A 228 -5.36 0.73 -8.84
CA THR A 228 -4.76 1.85 -8.08
C THR A 228 -3.74 1.31 -7.09
N GLY A 229 -2.50 1.80 -7.15
CA GLY A 229 -1.51 1.46 -6.16
C GLY A 229 -1.93 2.02 -4.81
N HIS A 230 -1.90 1.21 -3.77
CA HIS A 230 -2.32 1.63 -2.43
C HIS A 230 -1.43 0.97 -1.38
N SER A 231 -1.25 1.65 -0.26
CA SER A 231 -0.67 1.04 0.93
C SER A 231 -1.41 1.50 2.16
N HIS A 232 -2.22 0.60 2.69
CA HIS A 232 -2.85 0.80 3.98
C HIS A 232 -1.80 0.71 5.07
N ILE A 233 -1.73 1.71 5.95
CA ILE A 233 -0.85 1.70 7.11
C ILE A 233 -1.72 2.00 8.32
N ASP A 234 -1.87 1.01 9.20
CA ASP A 234 -2.52 1.26 10.47
C ASP A 234 -1.72 2.25 11.29
N THR A 235 -2.40 3.33 11.70
CA THR A 235 -1.77 4.40 12.49
C THR A 235 -1.21 3.82 13.78
N ALA A 236 -1.94 2.90 14.42
CA ALA A 236 -1.40 1.98 15.42
C ALA A 236 -2.30 0.74 15.57
N TRP A 237 -1.73 -0.45 15.46
CA TRP A 237 -2.47 -1.71 15.61
C TRP A 237 -1.66 -2.75 16.40
N LEU A 238 -0.86 -3.54 15.71
CA LEU A 238 0.05 -4.54 16.29
C LEU A 238 1.42 -3.94 16.66
N TRP A 239 1.56 -2.63 16.47
CA TRP A 239 2.73 -1.82 16.79
C TRP A 239 2.29 -0.47 17.36
N PRO A 240 3.16 0.19 18.14
CA PRO A 240 2.92 1.54 18.68
C PRO A 240 3.07 2.62 17.61
N LEU A 241 2.55 3.82 17.89
CA LEU A 241 2.61 5.00 16.99
C LEU A 241 4.03 5.29 16.50
N ARG A 242 5.04 5.14 17.38
CA ARG A 242 6.44 5.36 16.99
C ARG A 242 6.91 4.45 15.86
N GLU A 243 6.39 3.23 15.75
CA GLU A 243 6.76 2.33 14.66
C GLU A 243 6.14 2.77 13.33
N THR A 244 4.92 3.31 13.38
CA THR A 244 4.22 3.84 12.20
C THR A 244 5.02 4.92 11.50
N VAL A 245 5.72 5.79 12.27
CA VAL A 245 6.65 6.76 11.70
C VAL A 245 7.68 6.06 10.80
N ARG A 246 8.32 4.98 11.28
CA ARG A 246 9.28 4.21 10.49
C ARG A 246 8.63 3.53 9.29
N LYS A 247 7.41 3.00 9.44
CA LYS A 247 6.62 2.39 8.35
C LYS A 247 6.30 3.39 7.24
N CYS A 248 6.02 4.65 7.57
CA CYS A 248 5.86 5.73 6.58
C CYS A 248 7.14 5.92 5.78
N GLY A 249 8.29 6.02 6.45
CA GLY A 249 9.59 6.17 5.78
C GLY A 249 9.87 5.03 4.79
N ARG A 250 9.63 3.77 5.20
CA ARG A 250 9.81 2.58 4.37
C ARG A 250 8.89 2.59 3.14
N THR A 251 7.58 2.72 3.38
CA THR A 251 6.54 2.61 2.35
C THR A 251 6.64 3.75 1.34
N PHE A 252 6.79 4.99 1.80
CA PHE A 252 6.82 6.15 0.91
C PHE A 252 8.12 6.21 0.10
N SER A 253 9.25 5.79 0.67
CA SER A 253 10.50 5.68 -0.09
C SER A 253 10.35 4.64 -1.21
N THR A 254 9.82 3.45 -0.90
CA THR A 254 9.55 2.41 -1.91
C THR A 254 8.64 2.90 -3.02
N ALA A 255 7.53 3.56 -2.69
CA ALA A 255 6.63 4.13 -3.69
C ALA A 255 7.35 5.16 -4.59
N CYS A 256 8.17 6.05 -4.03
CA CYS A 256 8.96 7.01 -4.81
C CYS A 256 9.93 6.31 -5.77
N ARG A 257 10.69 5.31 -5.31
CA ARG A 257 11.63 4.55 -6.16
C ARG A 257 10.92 3.82 -7.30
N LEU A 258 9.74 3.26 -7.04
CA LEU A 258 8.94 2.61 -8.08
C LEU A 258 8.37 3.61 -9.08
N MET A 259 7.98 4.82 -8.65
CA MET A 259 7.50 5.87 -9.56
C MET A 259 8.54 6.34 -10.57
N GLU A 260 9.82 6.35 -10.19
CA GLU A 260 10.91 6.67 -11.12
C GLU A 260 11.04 5.66 -12.26
N ARG A 261 10.68 4.40 -12.01
CA ARG A 261 10.89 3.29 -12.93
C ARG A 261 9.67 2.96 -13.78
N TYR A 262 8.49 3.09 -13.20
CA TYR A 262 7.22 2.71 -13.84
C TYR A 262 6.41 3.96 -14.16
N PRO A 263 6.43 4.51 -15.39
CA PRO A 263 5.79 5.79 -15.71
C PRO A 263 4.26 5.80 -15.53
N ASP A 264 3.63 4.64 -15.71
CA ASP A 264 2.18 4.48 -15.54
C ASP A 264 1.76 4.27 -14.08
N TYR A 265 2.72 4.08 -13.17
CA TYR A 265 2.41 3.85 -11.77
C TYR A 265 1.65 5.03 -11.17
N ARG A 266 0.50 4.73 -10.56
CA ARG A 266 -0.34 5.62 -9.76
C ARG A 266 -0.45 5.06 -8.35
N PHE A 267 -0.17 5.89 -7.36
CA PHE A 267 -0.22 5.53 -5.94
C PHE A 267 -1.15 6.47 -5.18
N SER A 268 -1.96 5.92 -4.29
CA SER A 268 -2.87 6.65 -3.44
C SER A 268 -2.55 6.38 -1.97
N CYS A 269 -2.59 7.44 -1.16
CA CYS A 269 -2.46 7.34 0.29
C CYS A 269 -3.48 8.28 0.96
N SER A 270 -4.27 7.72 1.87
CA SER A 270 -5.53 8.26 2.40
C SER A 270 -5.39 9.15 3.64
N GLN A 271 -4.29 9.05 4.39
CA GLN A 271 -4.17 9.57 5.76
C GLN A 271 -3.18 10.73 5.88
N PRO A 272 -3.63 11.99 5.94
CA PRO A 272 -2.86 13.20 6.29
C PRO A 272 -1.89 13.04 7.45
N ALA A 273 -2.28 12.36 8.53
CA ALA A 273 -1.41 12.12 9.68
C ALA A 273 -0.09 11.39 9.31
N LEU A 274 -0.11 10.51 8.31
CA LEU A 274 1.10 9.83 7.84
C LEU A 274 2.03 10.76 7.07
N TYR A 275 1.47 11.70 6.30
CA TYR A 275 2.25 12.73 5.62
C TYR A 275 2.87 13.70 6.63
N LEU A 276 2.18 13.99 7.74
CA LEU A 276 2.73 14.75 8.86
C LEU A 276 3.98 14.05 9.42
N TYR A 277 3.92 12.74 9.69
CA TYR A 277 5.09 11.98 10.12
C TYR A 277 6.25 12.02 9.10
N ALA A 278 5.94 11.92 7.81
CA ALA A 278 6.97 12.07 6.77
C ALA A 278 7.58 13.48 6.76
N ARG A 279 6.78 14.53 6.90
CA ARG A 279 7.24 15.92 6.96
C ARG A 279 8.19 16.16 8.13
N GLU A 280 7.86 15.61 9.30
CA GLU A 280 8.61 15.85 10.54
C GLU A 280 9.88 14.99 10.65
N HIS A 281 9.80 13.72 10.24
CA HIS A 281 10.90 12.76 10.45
C HIS A 281 11.70 12.44 9.19
N TYR A 282 11.15 12.69 8.00
CA TYR A 282 11.78 12.41 6.71
C TYR A 282 11.61 13.56 5.71
N PRO A 283 12.06 14.80 6.03
CA PRO A 283 11.75 15.99 5.24
C PRO A 283 12.24 15.92 3.78
N ALA A 284 13.37 15.25 3.52
CA ALA A 284 13.84 15.03 2.15
C ALA A 284 12.87 14.17 1.33
N LEU A 285 12.37 13.08 1.92
CA LEU A 285 11.37 12.20 1.31
C LEU A 285 10.04 12.94 1.14
N TYR A 286 9.65 13.78 2.10
CA TYR A 286 8.45 14.60 2.01
C TYR A 286 8.46 15.53 0.79
N GLU A 287 9.61 16.14 0.48
CA GLU A 287 9.74 16.96 -0.73
C GLU A 287 9.67 16.14 -2.03
N GLU A 288 10.16 14.89 -2.03
CA GLU A 288 9.95 13.96 -3.14
C GLU A 288 8.46 13.66 -3.35
N ILE A 289 7.73 13.35 -2.26
CA ILE A 289 6.27 13.13 -2.29
C ILE A 289 5.56 14.34 -2.89
N LYS A 290 5.90 15.56 -2.46
CA LYS A 290 5.34 16.79 -3.05
C LYS A 290 5.64 16.90 -4.54
N GLY A 291 6.83 16.48 -4.98
CA GLY A 291 7.16 16.33 -6.40
C GLY A 291 6.17 15.43 -7.12
N TRP A 292 5.95 14.21 -6.64
CA TRP A 292 5.02 13.25 -7.24
C TRP A 292 3.57 13.70 -7.23
N VAL A 293 3.12 14.36 -6.15
CA VAL A 293 1.75 14.92 -6.07
C VAL A 293 1.53 16.01 -7.12
N ARG A 294 2.55 16.85 -7.41
CA ARG A 294 2.47 17.85 -8.49
C ARG A 294 2.33 17.20 -9.87
N THR A 295 2.93 16.04 -10.09
CA THR A 295 2.78 15.29 -11.36
C THR A 295 1.41 14.61 -11.51
N GLY A 296 0.62 14.50 -10.42
CA GLY A 296 -0.64 13.77 -10.40
C GLY A 296 -0.51 12.25 -10.31
N ARG A 297 0.71 11.73 -10.13
CA ARG A 297 0.98 10.28 -10.01
C ARG A 297 0.86 9.77 -8.58
N TRP A 298 0.97 10.68 -7.61
CA TRP A 298 0.64 10.44 -6.21
C TRP A 298 -0.69 11.14 -5.88
N GLU A 299 -1.71 10.36 -5.58
CA GLU A 299 -3.04 10.83 -5.21
C GLU A 299 -3.16 10.97 -3.69
N CYS A 300 -3.41 12.20 -3.24
CA CYS A 300 -3.91 12.47 -1.90
C CYS A 300 -5.41 12.19 -1.90
N THR A 301 -5.85 11.06 -1.32
CA THR A 301 -7.26 10.66 -1.25
C THR A 301 -7.77 10.61 0.19
N GLY A 302 -9.00 10.15 0.42
CA GLY A 302 -9.58 9.83 1.72
C GLY A 302 -10.23 11.00 2.46
N GLY A 303 -9.60 12.18 2.44
CA GLY A 303 -10.16 13.44 2.95
C GLY A 303 -10.28 13.55 4.49
N MET A 304 -10.26 12.46 5.24
CA MET A 304 -10.22 12.45 6.71
C MET A 304 -8.78 12.51 7.24
N TRP A 305 -8.57 12.97 8.49
CA TRP A 305 -7.24 13.15 9.10
C TRP A 305 -6.49 11.83 9.29
N VAL A 306 -7.22 10.81 9.72
CA VAL A 306 -6.83 9.39 9.70
C VAL A 306 -7.96 8.60 9.00
N GLU A 307 -7.89 7.26 8.99
CA GLU A 307 -9.07 6.42 8.73
C GLU A 307 -9.77 6.09 10.06
N PRO A 308 -10.71 6.92 10.55
CA PRO A 308 -11.26 6.77 11.90
C PRO A 308 -12.32 5.67 11.97
N ASP A 309 -12.57 5.19 13.18
CA ASP A 309 -13.86 4.56 13.47
C ASP A 309 -15.00 5.54 13.17
N CYS A 310 -16.12 5.04 12.64
CA CYS A 310 -17.26 5.87 12.28
C CYS A 310 -18.43 5.77 13.25
N ASN A 311 -18.43 4.80 14.18
CA ASN A 311 -19.58 4.53 15.04
C ASN A 311 -19.49 5.19 16.42
N VAL A 312 -18.31 5.20 17.02
CA VAL A 312 -18.08 5.74 18.37
C VAL A 312 -17.89 7.27 18.37
N PRO A 313 -17.16 7.89 17.42
CA PRO A 313 -17.03 9.34 17.39
C PRO A 313 -18.36 10.07 17.18
N SER A 314 -18.43 11.28 17.71
CA SER A 314 -19.55 12.18 17.45
C SER A 314 -19.56 12.70 16.01
N GLY A 315 -20.73 13.17 15.55
CA GLY A 315 -20.84 13.83 14.25
C GLY A 315 -19.90 15.05 14.10
N GLU A 316 -19.69 15.83 15.16
CA GLU A 316 -18.71 16.93 15.15
C GLU A 316 -17.30 16.40 14.94
N ALA A 317 -16.90 15.31 15.63
CA ALA A 317 -15.59 14.71 15.44
C ALA A 317 -15.40 14.20 14.01
N LEU A 318 -16.42 13.57 13.40
CA LEU A 318 -16.36 13.15 11.98
C LEU A 318 -16.24 14.34 11.01
N ILE A 319 -16.93 15.45 11.29
CA ILE A 319 -16.73 16.71 10.53
C ILE A 319 -15.30 17.22 10.71
N ARG A 320 -14.75 17.14 11.93
CA ARG A 320 -13.37 17.55 12.22
C ARG A 320 -12.33 16.65 11.55
N GLN A 321 -12.57 15.34 11.46
CA GLN A 321 -11.73 14.43 10.66
C GLN A 321 -11.59 14.96 9.24
N ILE A 322 -12.71 15.29 8.59
CA ILE A 322 -12.71 15.80 7.21
C ILE A 322 -12.10 17.20 7.14
N LEU A 323 -12.46 18.09 8.07
CA LEU A 323 -11.95 19.47 8.09
C LEU A 323 -10.43 19.50 8.19
N HIS A 324 -9.85 18.75 9.13
CA HIS A 324 -8.41 18.71 9.33
C HIS A 324 -7.71 17.99 8.16
N GLY A 325 -8.28 16.90 7.65
CA GLY A 325 -7.68 16.16 6.55
C GLY A 325 -7.68 16.93 5.23
N VAL A 326 -8.83 17.48 4.83
CA VAL A 326 -8.95 18.32 3.63
C VAL A 326 -8.07 19.56 3.75
N ARG A 327 -8.08 20.24 4.90
CA ARG A 327 -7.23 21.41 5.15
C ARG A 327 -5.75 21.08 4.95
N PHE A 328 -5.29 19.98 5.53
CA PHE A 328 -3.88 19.56 5.40
C PHE A 328 -3.50 19.36 3.93
N PHE A 329 -4.32 18.61 3.16
CA PHE A 329 -4.03 18.41 1.75
C PHE A 329 -4.08 19.70 0.92
N GLN A 330 -4.97 20.62 1.25
CA GLN A 330 -5.03 21.93 0.60
C GLN A 330 -3.82 22.79 0.92
N GLU A 331 -3.43 22.90 2.20
CA GLU A 331 -2.31 23.72 2.67
C GLU A 331 -0.97 23.17 2.16
N GLU A 332 -0.76 21.86 2.21
CA GLU A 332 0.54 21.23 1.91
C GLU A 332 0.75 20.89 0.43
N PHE A 333 -0.34 20.51 -0.27
CA PHE A 333 -0.26 19.95 -1.63
C PHE A 333 -1.14 20.67 -2.65
N GLY A 334 -1.99 21.61 -2.21
CA GLY A 334 -2.99 22.25 -3.09
C GLY A 334 -4.02 21.27 -3.63
N LYS A 335 -4.26 20.16 -2.93
CA LYS A 335 -5.20 19.10 -3.33
C LYS A 335 -6.42 19.11 -2.42
N ARG A 336 -7.58 18.82 -3.00
CA ARG A 336 -8.83 18.69 -2.27
C ARG A 336 -9.52 17.39 -2.70
N PRO A 337 -9.40 16.30 -1.94
CA PRO A 337 -10.07 15.05 -2.26
C PRO A 337 -11.59 15.22 -2.33
N ARG A 338 -12.24 14.42 -3.17
CA ARG A 338 -13.70 14.24 -3.26
C ARG A 338 -14.16 12.91 -2.69
N THR A 339 -13.23 12.00 -2.40
CA THR A 339 -13.56 10.67 -1.88
C THR A 339 -13.25 10.52 -0.40
N CYS A 340 -14.16 9.86 0.31
CA CYS A 340 -13.92 9.24 1.61
C CYS A 340 -13.48 7.78 1.42
N TRP A 341 -12.23 7.47 1.80
CA TRP A 341 -11.60 6.15 1.64
C TRP A 341 -11.46 5.50 3.01
N LEU A 342 -12.31 4.51 3.31
CA LEU A 342 -12.34 3.79 4.58
C LEU A 342 -12.37 2.27 4.32
N PRO A 343 -11.30 1.69 3.79
CA PRO A 343 -11.23 0.29 3.40
C PRO A 343 -11.44 -0.67 4.58
N ASP A 344 -10.94 -0.31 5.78
CA ASP A 344 -10.86 -1.22 6.94
C ASP A 344 -11.75 -0.84 8.14
N VAL A 345 -12.69 0.10 8.00
CA VAL A 345 -13.52 0.57 9.13
C VAL A 345 -14.71 -0.36 9.44
N PHE A 346 -15.03 -0.51 10.74
CA PHE A 346 -15.98 -1.51 11.24
C PHE A 346 -17.45 -1.06 11.22
N GLY A 347 -17.96 -0.67 10.04
CA GLY A 347 -19.36 -0.27 9.81
C GLY A 347 -19.56 1.24 9.77
N TYR A 348 -20.69 1.70 9.21
CA TYR A 348 -20.89 3.12 8.90
C TYR A 348 -22.31 3.63 9.23
N PRO A 349 -22.43 4.74 9.98
CA PRO A 349 -23.72 5.25 10.43
C PRO A 349 -24.53 5.89 9.30
N ALA A 350 -25.85 5.84 9.43
CA ALA A 350 -26.80 6.41 8.47
C ALA A 350 -26.69 7.94 8.29
N SER A 351 -26.00 8.64 9.19
CA SER A 351 -25.74 10.09 9.10
C SER A 351 -24.52 10.43 8.24
N LEU A 352 -23.64 9.46 7.94
CA LEU A 352 -22.37 9.74 7.28
C LEU A 352 -22.55 10.35 5.87
N PRO A 353 -23.50 9.92 5.01
CA PRO A 353 -23.68 10.55 3.69
C PRO A 353 -23.94 12.07 3.76
N GLY A 354 -24.76 12.52 4.71
CA GLY A 354 -25.03 13.95 4.93
C GLY A 354 -23.78 14.71 5.38
N ILE A 355 -22.98 14.12 6.26
CA ILE A 355 -21.69 14.69 6.70
C ILE A 355 -20.72 14.79 5.51
N LEU A 356 -20.53 13.69 4.78
CA LEU A 356 -19.63 13.64 3.62
C LEU A 356 -20.02 14.69 2.58
N LYS A 357 -21.29 14.72 2.17
CA LYS A 357 -21.80 15.67 1.18
C LYS A 357 -21.68 17.11 1.66
N GLY A 358 -22.01 17.38 2.92
CA GLY A 358 -21.88 18.71 3.54
C GLY A 358 -20.43 19.20 3.61
N CYS A 359 -19.47 18.28 3.71
CA CYS A 359 -18.04 18.57 3.63
C CYS A 359 -17.47 18.49 2.20
N GLY A 360 -18.30 18.31 1.17
CA GLY A 360 -17.88 18.22 -0.24
C GLY A 360 -17.07 16.98 -0.58
N LEU A 361 -17.38 15.85 0.06
CA LEU A 361 -16.96 14.52 -0.37
C LEU A 361 -18.15 13.86 -1.06
N ASP A 362 -18.02 13.59 -2.35
CA ASP A 362 -19.09 13.08 -3.22
C ASP A 362 -19.07 11.55 -3.34
N TYR A 363 -17.93 10.95 -3.01
CA TYR A 363 -17.64 9.53 -3.24
C TYR A 363 -17.26 8.83 -1.92
N PHE A 364 -17.52 7.52 -1.84
CA PHE A 364 -17.22 6.71 -0.67
C PHE A 364 -16.72 5.31 -1.06
N TYR A 365 -15.59 4.88 -0.49
CA TYR A 365 -14.99 3.57 -0.72
C TYR A 365 -14.86 2.77 0.58
N THR A 366 -15.22 1.48 0.54
CA THR A 366 -14.89 0.52 1.62
C THR A 366 -14.83 -0.93 1.12
N ASN A 367 -14.13 -1.82 1.86
CA ASN A 367 -14.13 -3.27 1.60
C ASN A 367 -14.82 -4.10 2.70
N LYS A 368 -14.90 -3.60 3.94
CA LYS A 368 -15.34 -4.39 5.10
C LYS A 368 -16.75 -4.96 4.97
N LEU A 369 -17.65 -4.37 4.19
CA LEU A 369 -19.02 -4.87 4.08
C LEU A 369 -19.16 -6.21 3.34
N HIS A 370 -18.10 -6.76 2.75
CA HIS A 370 -18.12 -8.15 2.28
C HIS A 370 -17.77 -9.16 3.38
N TRP A 371 -17.43 -8.70 4.60
CA TRP A 371 -17.13 -9.54 5.77
C TRP A 371 -18.36 -9.78 6.64
N GLN A 372 -19.53 -9.91 6.01
CA GLN A 372 -20.79 -10.18 6.71
C GLN A 372 -20.83 -11.62 7.20
N SER A 373 -21.35 -11.83 8.42
CA SER A 373 -21.41 -13.16 9.02
C SER A 373 -22.53 -14.04 8.47
N ARG A 374 -23.61 -13.43 7.98
CA ARG A 374 -24.86 -14.09 7.59
C ARG A 374 -25.45 -13.52 6.31
N ASN A 375 -25.48 -12.20 6.13
CA ASN A 375 -26.14 -11.58 4.98
C ASN A 375 -25.11 -10.95 4.03
N PRO A 376 -24.72 -11.62 2.93
CA PRO A 376 -23.84 -11.03 1.93
C PRO A 376 -24.39 -9.69 1.41
N PHE A 377 -23.54 -8.66 1.39
CA PHE A 377 -23.95 -7.35 0.92
C PHE A 377 -24.33 -7.40 -0.58
N PRO A 378 -25.44 -6.76 -0.99
CA PRO A 378 -26.05 -7.06 -2.29
C PRO A 378 -25.53 -6.22 -3.47
N ALA A 379 -24.76 -5.16 -3.22
CA ALA A 379 -24.32 -4.19 -4.24
C ALA A 379 -22.81 -3.95 -4.20
N HIS A 380 -22.23 -3.53 -5.32
CA HIS A 380 -20.84 -3.05 -5.39
C HIS A 380 -20.78 -1.56 -5.68
N LEU A 381 -21.63 -1.04 -6.56
CA LEU A 381 -21.72 0.36 -6.89
C LEU A 381 -23.17 0.82 -6.69
N PHE A 382 -23.39 1.86 -5.88
CA PHE A 382 -24.73 2.30 -5.48
C PHE A 382 -24.75 3.74 -4.96
N TRP A 383 -25.92 4.35 -4.98
CA TRP A 383 -26.15 5.61 -4.26
C TRP A 383 -26.38 5.31 -2.78
N TRP A 384 -25.51 5.80 -1.91
CA TRP A 384 -25.71 5.71 -0.47
C TRP A 384 -26.43 6.96 0.02
N GLU A 385 -27.67 6.79 0.49
CA GLU A 385 -28.55 7.85 0.96
C GLU A 385 -28.58 7.90 2.49
N GLY A 386 -28.29 9.08 3.04
CA GLY A 386 -28.34 9.34 4.47
C GLY A 386 -29.75 9.65 4.98
N VAL A 387 -29.90 9.77 6.30
CA VAL A 387 -31.19 10.06 6.96
C VAL A 387 -31.83 11.41 6.57
N ASP A 388 -31.06 12.31 5.97
CA ASP A 388 -31.46 13.63 5.49
C ASP A 388 -31.77 13.66 3.98
N GLY A 389 -31.65 12.52 3.28
CA GLY A 389 -31.81 12.41 1.83
C GLY A 389 -30.57 12.79 1.01
N SER A 390 -29.48 13.21 1.66
CA SER A 390 -28.20 13.45 0.98
C SER A 390 -27.64 12.15 0.44
N ARG A 391 -27.05 12.18 -0.77
CA ARG A 391 -26.48 11.00 -1.44
C ARG A 391 -25.00 11.19 -1.79
N VAL A 392 -24.24 10.12 -1.60
CA VAL A 392 -22.86 9.94 -2.10
C VAL A 392 -22.80 8.68 -2.97
N LEU A 393 -21.90 8.64 -3.95
CA LEU A 393 -21.68 7.45 -4.77
C LEU A 393 -20.72 6.51 -4.04
N ALA A 394 -21.21 5.33 -3.67
CA ALA A 394 -20.46 4.37 -2.88
C ALA A 394 -19.98 3.20 -3.74
N HIS A 395 -18.71 2.80 -3.55
CA HIS A 395 -18.10 1.63 -4.16
C HIS A 395 -17.57 0.66 -3.10
N ILE A 396 -18.01 -0.59 -3.18
CA ILE A 396 -17.67 -1.71 -2.29
C ILE A 396 -17.36 -2.94 -3.14
N PRO A 397 -16.14 -3.02 -3.73
CA PRO A 397 -15.78 -4.14 -4.58
C PRO A 397 -15.61 -5.41 -3.76
N ARG A 398 -15.97 -6.55 -4.35
CA ARG A 398 -15.73 -7.87 -3.74
C ARG A 398 -14.46 -8.47 -4.34
N LEU A 399 -13.34 -8.14 -3.71
CA LEU A 399 -11.99 -8.55 -4.10
C LEU A 399 -11.53 -9.72 -3.22
N GLN A 400 -10.72 -10.63 -3.76
CA GLN A 400 -10.25 -11.79 -2.96
C GLN A 400 -9.29 -11.33 -1.85
N ARG A 401 -8.42 -10.36 -2.16
CA ARG A 401 -7.44 -9.79 -1.23
C ARG A 401 -7.85 -8.41 -0.69
N TYR A 402 -9.12 -8.06 -0.81
CA TYR A 402 -9.66 -6.78 -0.36
C TYR A 402 -8.85 -5.60 -0.91
N TYR A 403 -8.29 -4.75 -0.04
CA TYR A 403 -7.54 -3.54 -0.44
C TYR A 403 -6.04 -3.79 -0.56
N ASN A 404 -5.62 -5.04 -0.30
CA ASN A 404 -4.26 -5.54 -0.43
C ASN A 404 -4.16 -6.41 -1.71
N GLY A 405 -4.80 -5.96 -2.79
CA GLY A 405 -4.89 -6.66 -4.05
C GLY A 405 -3.54 -6.91 -4.72
N SER A 406 -3.55 -7.78 -5.73
CA SER A 406 -2.43 -7.98 -6.64
C SER A 406 -2.98 -7.97 -8.07
N PRO A 407 -2.32 -7.32 -9.04
CA PRO A 407 -2.74 -7.37 -10.45
C PRO A 407 -2.33 -8.71 -11.12
N SER A 408 -2.43 -9.84 -10.40
CA SER A 408 -2.21 -11.17 -10.96
C SER A 408 -3.43 -11.63 -11.75
N PRO A 409 -3.26 -12.48 -12.78
CA PRO A 409 -4.39 -12.97 -13.57
C PRO A 409 -5.52 -13.59 -12.73
N GLU A 410 -5.18 -14.33 -11.66
CA GLU A 410 -6.15 -14.92 -10.73
C GLU A 410 -7.04 -13.85 -10.07
N GLU A 411 -6.42 -12.79 -9.52
CA GLU A 411 -7.17 -11.73 -8.84
C GLU A 411 -7.98 -10.91 -9.85
N LEU A 412 -7.45 -10.62 -11.05
CA LEU A 412 -8.15 -9.87 -12.07
C LEU A 412 -9.42 -10.59 -12.53
N VAL A 413 -9.32 -11.88 -12.85
CA VAL A 413 -10.48 -12.70 -13.23
C VAL A 413 -11.46 -12.80 -12.07
N ALA A 414 -10.98 -13.10 -10.86
CA ALA A 414 -11.85 -13.22 -9.70
C ALA A 414 -12.56 -11.90 -9.34
N ALA A 415 -11.88 -10.77 -9.43
CA ALA A 415 -12.45 -9.45 -9.17
C ALA A 415 -13.60 -9.17 -10.15
N TRP A 416 -13.42 -9.46 -11.45
CA TRP A 416 -14.48 -9.32 -12.44
C TRP A 416 -15.61 -10.32 -12.22
N ASP A 417 -15.33 -11.59 -11.96
CA ASP A 417 -16.34 -12.63 -11.76
C ASP A 417 -17.21 -12.42 -10.53
N ASN A 418 -16.68 -11.74 -9.52
CA ASN A 418 -17.44 -11.37 -8.34
C ASN A 418 -18.48 -10.26 -8.58
N VAL A 419 -18.43 -9.55 -9.71
CA VAL A 419 -19.38 -8.48 -10.05
C VAL A 419 -20.76 -9.07 -10.34
N ARG A 420 -21.76 -8.72 -9.52
CA ARG A 420 -23.13 -9.25 -9.66
C ARG A 420 -23.95 -8.62 -10.80
N ARG A 421 -23.72 -7.35 -11.11
CA ARG A 421 -24.53 -6.56 -12.06
C ARG A 421 -23.67 -6.02 -13.21
N LYS A 422 -22.95 -6.91 -13.90
CA LYS A 422 -22.02 -6.58 -15.01
C LYS A 422 -22.67 -5.81 -16.16
N SER A 423 -23.99 -5.94 -16.34
CA SER A 423 -24.78 -5.18 -17.33
C SER A 423 -24.87 -3.69 -17.02
N ASP A 424 -24.71 -3.32 -15.75
CA ASP A 424 -25.04 -1.96 -15.29
C ASP A 424 -23.78 -1.11 -15.16
N TYR A 425 -22.62 -1.73 -14.92
CA TYR A 425 -21.32 -1.05 -14.95
C TYR A 425 -20.24 -2.01 -15.42
N GLY A 426 -19.40 -1.52 -16.33
CA GLY A 426 -18.34 -2.30 -16.98
C GLY A 426 -16.99 -2.25 -16.28
N THR A 427 -16.81 -1.33 -15.32
CA THR A 427 -15.52 -1.10 -14.63
C THR A 427 -15.63 -1.32 -13.12
N ILE A 428 -14.61 -1.92 -12.52
CA ILE A 428 -14.39 -1.94 -11.06
C ILE A 428 -13.04 -1.35 -10.69
N LEU A 429 -12.93 -0.81 -9.47
CA LEU A 429 -11.66 -0.41 -8.88
C LEU A 429 -11.03 -1.58 -8.12
N LEU A 430 -9.73 -1.82 -8.35
CA LEU A 430 -8.91 -2.78 -7.63
C LEU A 430 -7.68 -2.05 -7.06
N PRO A 431 -7.70 -1.68 -5.77
CA PRO A 431 -6.49 -1.28 -5.07
C PRO A 431 -5.52 -2.45 -4.91
N PHE A 432 -4.25 -2.23 -5.22
CA PHE A 432 -3.19 -3.24 -5.11
C PHE A 432 -1.99 -2.74 -4.31
N GLY A 433 -1.30 -3.68 -3.66
CA GLY A 433 -0.15 -3.41 -2.80
C GLY A 433 -0.27 -4.11 -1.46
N PHE A 434 0.85 -4.22 -0.75
CA PHE A 434 0.83 -4.69 0.64
C PHE A 434 0.44 -3.55 1.58
N GLY A 435 -0.46 -3.85 2.51
CA GLY A 435 -1.00 -2.92 3.49
C GLY A 435 -1.06 -3.52 4.89
N ASP A 436 -2.01 -3.03 5.70
CA ASP A 436 -2.17 -3.21 7.15
C ASP A 436 -1.00 -2.59 7.94
N GLY A 437 0.24 -2.90 7.56
CA GLY A 437 1.46 -2.31 8.12
C GLY A 437 2.36 -1.59 7.13
N GLY A 438 1.84 -1.21 5.96
CA GLY A 438 2.60 -0.58 4.89
C GLY A 438 3.27 -1.58 3.93
N GLY A 439 4.35 -1.12 3.29
CA GLY A 439 5.09 -1.84 2.24
C GLY A 439 4.71 -1.35 0.85
N GLY A 440 3.42 -1.41 0.52
CA GLY A 440 2.86 -0.93 -0.74
C GLY A 440 3.09 -1.87 -1.92
N PRO A 441 2.87 -1.38 -3.15
CA PRO A 441 3.09 -2.16 -4.37
C PRO A 441 4.54 -2.61 -4.55
N THR A 442 4.72 -3.79 -5.16
CA THR A 442 6.04 -4.31 -5.53
C THR A 442 6.36 -4.09 -7.01
N GLU A 443 7.64 -4.29 -7.37
CA GLU A 443 8.07 -4.34 -8.77
C GLU A 443 7.28 -5.36 -9.59
N GLU A 444 7.09 -6.57 -9.05
CA GLU A 444 6.32 -7.64 -9.70
C GLU A 444 4.87 -7.23 -9.97
N MET A 445 4.21 -6.56 -9.02
CA MET A 445 2.86 -6.07 -9.21
C MET A 445 2.79 -5.05 -10.35
N LEU A 446 3.77 -4.15 -10.47
CA LEU A 446 3.79 -3.17 -11.55
C LEU A 446 4.11 -3.79 -12.93
N GLU A 447 5.00 -4.79 -12.96
CA GLU A 447 5.28 -5.58 -14.17
C GLU A 447 4.03 -6.36 -14.62
N PHE A 448 3.26 -6.90 -13.69
CA PHE A 448 1.99 -7.58 -13.98
C PHE A 448 0.90 -6.59 -14.43
N ALA A 449 0.75 -5.45 -13.75
CA ALA A 449 -0.19 -4.40 -14.14
C ALA A 449 0.04 -3.91 -15.58
N ALA A 450 1.30 -3.78 -16.00
CA ALA A 450 1.65 -3.39 -17.38
C ALA A 450 1.21 -4.45 -18.42
N ARG A 451 1.31 -5.74 -18.06
CA ARG A 451 0.93 -6.86 -18.95
C ARG A 451 -0.58 -7.12 -18.99
N ALA A 452 -1.31 -6.64 -17.99
CA ALA A 452 -2.75 -6.78 -17.88
C ALA A 452 -3.57 -5.80 -18.75
N ALA A 453 -2.92 -4.84 -19.44
CA ALA A 453 -3.59 -3.77 -20.19
C ALA A 453 -4.70 -4.28 -21.13
N GLU A 454 -4.35 -5.18 -22.04
CA GLU A 454 -5.27 -5.74 -23.04
C GLU A 454 -4.96 -7.24 -23.26
N PHE A 455 -4.72 -7.98 -22.17
CA PHE A 455 -4.36 -9.39 -22.27
C PHE A 455 -5.57 -10.25 -22.67
N PRO A 456 -5.49 -11.09 -23.74
CA PRO A 456 -6.63 -11.89 -24.16
C PRO A 456 -7.13 -12.84 -23.07
N GLY A 457 -8.43 -12.80 -22.80
CA GLY A 457 -9.08 -13.68 -21.81
C GLY A 457 -9.06 -13.14 -20.37
N LEU A 458 -8.47 -11.96 -20.15
CA LEU A 458 -8.54 -11.24 -18.89
C LEU A 458 -9.34 -9.93 -19.05
N PRO A 459 -9.89 -9.39 -17.95
CA PRO A 459 -10.41 -8.02 -17.93
C PRO A 459 -9.34 -6.99 -18.34
N ALA A 460 -9.71 -6.04 -19.21
CA ALA A 460 -8.81 -4.97 -19.62
C ALA A 460 -8.47 -4.09 -18.42
N SER A 461 -7.18 -3.99 -18.08
CA SER A 461 -6.75 -3.42 -16.81
C SER A 461 -5.82 -2.24 -16.98
N ALA A 462 -6.19 -1.07 -16.47
CA ALA A 462 -5.35 0.13 -16.58
C ALA A 462 -5.07 0.73 -15.21
N GLN A 463 -3.85 1.23 -15.00
CA GLN A 463 -3.56 1.99 -13.80
C GLN A 463 -4.22 3.37 -13.85
N GLY A 464 -4.77 3.80 -12.73
CA GLY A 464 -5.44 5.09 -12.60
C GLY A 464 -5.49 5.52 -11.14
N THR A 465 -6.03 6.71 -10.92
CA THR A 465 -6.31 7.19 -9.57
C THR A 465 -7.72 6.78 -9.17
N GLU A 466 -8.00 6.78 -7.87
CA GLU A 466 -9.33 6.47 -7.37
C GLU A 466 -10.38 7.42 -7.96
N GLU A 467 -10.13 8.72 -7.95
CA GLU A 467 -11.12 9.68 -8.46
C GLU A 467 -11.39 9.52 -9.97
N THR A 468 -10.41 9.01 -10.72
CA THR A 468 -10.61 8.68 -12.15
C THR A 468 -11.65 7.57 -12.33
N PHE A 469 -11.74 6.62 -11.40
CA PHE A 469 -12.79 5.58 -11.44
C PHE A 469 -14.18 6.21 -11.28
N TYR A 470 -14.37 7.06 -10.26
CA TYR A 470 -15.67 7.68 -10.04
C TYR A 470 -16.06 8.65 -11.16
N ASP A 471 -15.11 9.40 -11.72
CA ASP A 471 -15.38 10.30 -12.84
C ASP A 471 -15.86 9.51 -14.08
N ARG A 472 -15.31 8.31 -14.33
CA ARG A 472 -15.81 7.41 -15.40
C ARG A 472 -17.21 6.91 -15.10
N VAL A 473 -17.47 6.44 -13.88
CA VAL A 473 -18.81 5.97 -13.47
C VAL A 473 -19.86 7.07 -13.64
N VAL A 474 -19.55 8.30 -13.21
CA VAL A 474 -20.47 9.45 -13.34
C VAL A 474 -20.71 9.79 -14.81
N ALA A 475 -19.67 9.73 -15.66
CA ALA A 475 -19.80 9.98 -17.09
C ALA A 475 -20.65 8.93 -17.80
N ASP A 476 -20.52 7.65 -17.43
CA ASP A 476 -21.31 6.55 -17.98
C ASP A 476 -22.79 6.61 -17.55
N GLY A 477 -23.07 7.23 -16.40
CA GLY A 477 -24.42 7.44 -15.87
C GLY A 477 -25.25 6.17 -15.68
N PRO A 478 -24.70 5.11 -15.04
CA PRO A 478 -25.40 3.84 -14.91
C PRO A 478 -26.64 3.92 -14.00
N ASP A 479 -27.61 3.03 -14.22
CA ASP A 479 -28.79 2.89 -13.35
C ASP A 479 -28.42 2.11 -12.08
N LEU A 480 -27.97 2.84 -11.06
CA LEU A 480 -27.47 2.28 -9.81
C LEU A 480 -28.57 2.15 -8.75
N PRO A 481 -28.58 1.06 -7.95
CA PRO A 481 -29.48 0.95 -6.82
C PRO A 481 -29.18 2.03 -5.75
N THR A 482 -30.16 2.32 -4.90
CA THR A 482 -29.99 3.18 -3.72
C THR A 482 -30.02 2.35 -2.45
N TRP A 483 -29.04 2.53 -1.57
CA TRP A 483 -29.05 2.02 -0.20
C TRP A 483 -29.39 3.15 0.76
N VAL A 484 -30.50 3.03 1.50
CA VAL A 484 -30.95 4.06 2.46
C VAL A 484 -30.59 3.64 3.87
N GLY A 485 -29.89 4.51 4.60
CA GLY A 485 -29.59 4.33 6.02
C GLY A 485 -28.21 3.73 6.30
N GLU A 486 -28.12 2.95 7.37
CA GLU A 486 -26.85 2.44 7.89
C GLU A 486 -26.23 1.37 6.98
N LEU A 487 -24.91 1.42 6.81
CA LEU A 487 -24.13 0.33 6.25
C LEU A 487 -23.63 -0.56 7.39
N TYR A 488 -24.54 -1.40 7.89
CA TYR A 488 -24.31 -2.24 9.04
C TYR A 488 -23.30 -3.36 8.76
N LEU A 489 -22.27 -3.49 9.61
CA LEU A 489 -21.32 -4.60 9.57
C LEU A 489 -21.66 -5.63 10.67
N GLU A 490 -21.90 -6.88 10.27
CA GLU A 490 -22.30 -7.94 11.20
C GLU A 490 -21.15 -8.56 11.99
N THR A 491 -19.91 -8.30 11.59
CA THR A 491 -18.71 -8.75 12.31
C THR A 491 -18.19 -7.66 13.25
N HIS A 492 -17.19 -7.98 14.08
CA HIS A 492 -16.51 -7.03 14.96
C HIS A 492 -17.35 -6.29 16.03
N ARG A 493 -18.60 -6.67 16.31
CA ARG A 493 -19.46 -6.01 17.35
C ARG A 493 -18.84 -5.86 18.74
N GLY A 494 -17.87 -6.70 19.10
CA GLY A 494 -17.15 -6.59 20.38
C GLY A 494 -16.38 -5.27 20.53
N THR A 495 -16.04 -4.62 19.40
CA THR A 495 -15.37 -3.32 19.35
C THR A 495 -16.20 -2.19 19.97
N TYR A 496 -17.52 -2.32 20.03
CA TYR A 496 -18.38 -1.30 20.66
C TYR A 496 -18.20 -1.22 22.19
N THR A 497 -17.73 -2.30 22.83
CA THR A 497 -17.69 -2.41 24.30
C THR A 497 -16.28 -2.54 24.87
N THR A 498 -15.34 -3.16 24.15
CA THR A 498 -13.95 -3.29 24.60
C THR A 498 -13.30 -1.91 24.81
N GLN A 499 -12.27 -1.82 25.65
CA GLN A 499 -11.55 -0.56 25.93
C GLN A 499 -12.48 0.61 26.34
N ALA A 500 -13.45 0.31 27.21
CA ALA A 500 -14.40 1.30 27.72
C ALA A 500 -13.74 2.57 28.32
N PRO A 501 -12.58 2.50 29.03
CA PRO A 501 -11.87 3.70 29.48
C PRO A 501 -11.48 4.63 28.34
N THR A 502 -10.93 4.10 27.23
CA THR A 502 -10.55 4.87 26.03
C THR A 502 -11.77 5.54 25.40
N LYS A 503 -12.87 4.81 25.22
CA LYS A 503 -14.12 5.35 24.66
C LYS A 503 -14.72 6.46 25.54
N ARG A 504 -14.67 6.28 26.87
CA ARG A 504 -15.10 7.31 27.83
C ARG A 504 -14.20 8.54 27.79
N ALA A 505 -12.88 8.37 27.65
CA ALA A 505 -11.94 9.46 27.51
C ALA A 505 -12.19 10.23 26.21
N ASN A 506 -12.34 9.54 25.07
CA ASN A 506 -12.72 10.14 23.79
C ASN A 506 -13.95 11.02 23.94
N ARG A 507 -15.06 10.48 24.49
CA ARG A 507 -16.30 11.24 24.64
C ARG A 507 -16.15 12.48 25.53
N LYS A 508 -15.33 12.40 26.58
CA LYS A 508 -15.04 13.55 27.44
C LYS A 508 -14.21 14.61 26.72
N ASN A 509 -13.20 14.20 25.96
CA ASN A 509 -12.34 15.09 25.21
C ASN A 509 -13.10 15.78 24.07
N GLU A 510 -13.99 15.08 23.36
CA GLU A 510 -14.91 15.69 22.38
C GLU A 510 -15.73 16.82 23.00
N LEU A 511 -16.36 16.56 24.15
CA LEU A 511 -17.18 17.56 24.85
C LEU A 511 -16.33 18.72 25.37
N ALA A 512 -15.17 18.43 25.95
CA ALA A 512 -14.26 19.45 26.48
C ALA A 512 -13.72 20.37 25.38
N LEU A 513 -13.30 19.82 24.23
CA LEU A 513 -12.82 20.62 23.10
C LEU A 513 -13.94 21.48 22.51
N ARG A 514 -15.13 20.91 22.30
CA ARG A 514 -16.30 21.67 21.84
C ARG A 514 -16.62 22.82 22.79
N ASP A 515 -16.70 22.54 24.09
CA ASP A 515 -17.04 23.55 25.09
C ASP A 515 -15.95 24.62 25.19
N ALA A 516 -14.67 24.24 25.08
CA ALA A 516 -13.53 25.16 25.04
C ALA A 516 -13.60 26.11 23.84
N GLU A 517 -13.90 25.62 22.64
CA GLU A 517 -14.06 26.46 21.45
C GLU A 517 -15.26 27.39 21.57
N ILE A 518 -16.42 26.89 22.02
CA ILE A 518 -17.64 27.72 22.19
C ILE A 518 -17.38 28.86 23.20
N LEU A 519 -16.80 28.54 24.36
CA LEU A 519 -16.50 29.51 25.39
C LEU A 519 -15.40 30.47 24.96
N GLY A 520 -14.37 29.97 24.28
CA GLY A 520 -13.27 30.76 23.75
C GLY A 520 -13.71 31.80 22.73
N VAL A 521 -14.48 31.38 21.72
CA VAL A 521 -15.07 32.28 20.71
C VAL A 521 -15.99 33.31 21.37
N ARG A 522 -16.81 32.88 22.34
CA ARG A 522 -17.67 33.81 23.09
C ARG A 522 -16.87 34.84 23.87
N ALA A 523 -15.78 34.43 24.51
CA ALA A 523 -14.90 35.35 25.24
C ALA A 523 -14.24 36.38 24.30
N GLN A 524 -13.76 35.93 23.12
CA GLN A 524 -13.22 36.82 22.09
C GLN A 524 -14.26 37.85 21.62
N ILE A 525 -15.51 37.42 21.36
CA ILE A 525 -16.61 38.33 20.99
C ILE A 525 -16.88 39.38 22.08
N LEU A 526 -16.68 39.03 23.35
CA LEU A 526 -16.83 39.93 24.51
C LEU A 526 -15.58 40.80 24.77
N GLY A 527 -14.56 40.71 23.91
CA GLY A 527 -13.36 41.55 23.97
C GLY A 527 -12.19 40.96 24.77
N ALA A 528 -12.23 39.67 25.12
CA ALA A 528 -11.06 39.01 25.71
C ALA A 528 -9.97 38.79 24.66
N ASP A 529 -8.72 39.12 25.01
CA ASP A 529 -7.54 38.77 24.22
C ASP A 529 -7.12 37.33 24.56
N LEU A 530 -7.72 36.37 23.85
CA LEU A 530 -7.51 34.94 24.05
C LEU A 530 -7.15 34.29 22.71
N ASP A 531 -6.03 33.57 22.68
CA ASP A 531 -5.67 32.72 21.54
C ASP A 531 -6.20 31.28 21.75
N ILE A 532 -7.10 30.86 20.87
CA ILE A 532 -7.66 29.49 20.85
C ILE A 532 -7.02 28.60 19.79
N SER A 533 -6.05 29.11 19.02
CA SER A 533 -5.34 28.33 18.00
C SER A 533 -4.65 27.06 18.54
N PRO A 534 -4.18 26.98 19.82
CA PRO A 534 -3.63 25.73 20.35
C PRO A 534 -4.61 24.57 20.41
N LEU A 535 -5.93 24.83 20.39
CA LEU A 535 -6.95 23.78 20.34
C LEU A 535 -6.87 22.94 19.05
N ARG A 536 -6.26 23.47 17.97
CA ARG A 536 -6.01 22.71 16.74
C ARG A 536 -5.17 21.46 17.03
N GLY A 537 -4.07 21.59 17.76
CA GLY A 537 -3.20 20.45 18.10
C GLY A 537 -3.90 19.44 19.01
N ALA A 538 -4.75 19.91 19.93
CA ALA A 538 -5.55 19.03 20.77
C ALA A 538 -6.62 18.26 19.97
N TRP A 539 -7.23 18.89 18.97
CA TRP A 539 -8.09 18.19 18.01
C TRP A 539 -7.30 17.18 17.18
N GLU A 540 -6.18 17.57 16.57
CA GLU A 540 -5.35 16.65 15.77
C GLU A 540 -4.93 15.41 16.56
N ASN A 541 -4.58 15.56 17.85
CA ASN A 541 -4.30 14.45 18.75
C ASN A 541 -5.55 13.60 19.04
N LEU A 542 -6.69 14.21 19.40
CA LEU A 542 -7.93 13.46 19.63
C LEU A 542 -8.33 12.66 18.38
N LEU A 543 -8.29 13.28 17.21
CA LEU A 543 -8.66 12.67 15.93
C LEU A 543 -7.71 11.53 15.54
N LEU A 544 -6.42 11.65 15.84
CA LEU A 544 -5.44 10.57 15.67
C LEU A 544 -5.86 9.33 16.48
N LEU A 545 -6.23 9.52 17.74
CA LEU A 545 -6.66 8.45 18.64
C LEU A 545 -8.04 7.87 18.30
N GLN A 546 -8.76 8.45 17.34
CA GLN A 546 -10.00 7.91 16.79
C GLN A 546 -9.78 6.90 15.65
N PHE A 547 -8.51 6.62 15.28
CA PHE A 547 -8.17 5.59 14.29
C PHE A 547 -8.90 4.26 14.57
N HIS A 548 -9.29 3.55 13.50
CA HIS A 548 -10.19 2.40 13.57
C HIS A 548 -9.67 1.16 14.30
N ASP A 549 -8.39 1.12 14.69
CA ASP A 549 -7.91 0.10 15.63
C ASP A 549 -7.67 0.60 17.07
N ILE A 550 -7.45 1.91 17.24
CA ILE A 550 -7.21 2.52 18.54
C ILE A 550 -8.54 2.66 19.30
N LEU A 551 -9.50 3.42 18.76
CA LEU A 551 -10.74 3.73 19.47
C LEU A 551 -11.68 2.52 19.60
N PRO A 552 -11.86 1.69 18.56
CA PRO A 552 -12.65 0.46 18.64
C PRO A 552 -12.04 -0.55 19.62
N GLY A 553 -10.74 -0.45 19.90
CA GLY A 553 -10.08 -1.23 20.93
C GLY A 553 -9.63 -2.61 20.45
N SER A 554 -8.99 -2.66 19.27
CA SER A 554 -8.43 -3.83 18.61
C SER A 554 -6.88 -3.85 18.51
N SER A 555 -6.17 -2.86 19.04
CA SER A 555 -4.69 -2.82 19.13
C SER A 555 -4.09 -3.56 20.35
N ILE A 556 -2.76 -3.65 20.39
CA ILE A 556 -1.99 -4.21 21.52
C ILE A 556 -2.02 -3.32 22.78
N GLY A 557 -1.73 -3.90 23.96
CA GLY A 557 -1.76 -3.20 25.25
C GLY A 557 -0.89 -1.94 25.32
N GLN A 558 0.23 -1.91 24.59
CA GLN A 558 1.10 -0.74 24.54
C GLN A 558 0.40 0.48 23.91
N VAL A 559 -0.41 0.28 22.86
CA VAL A 559 -1.14 1.37 22.19
C VAL A 559 -2.09 2.06 23.15
N TYR A 560 -2.83 1.32 23.99
CA TYR A 560 -3.70 1.94 25.00
C TYR A 560 -2.95 2.63 26.14
N ALA A 561 -1.76 2.13 26.49
CA ALA A 561 -0.94 2.79 27.51
C ALA A 561 -0.36 4.12 27.00
N GLU A 562 -0.10 4.23 25.69
CA GLU A 562 0.28 5.47 25.02
C GLU A 562 -0.95 6.40 24.88
N ALA A 563 -2.05 5.92 24.31
CA ALA A 563 -3.30 6.67 24.13
C ALA A 563 -3.97 7.15 25.44
N ALA A 564 -3.62 6.58 26.60
CA ALA A 564 -4.11 7.04 27.90
C ALA A 564 -3.25 8.17 28.50
N LYS A 565 -2.01 8.35 28.02
CA LYS A 565 -1.12 9.46 28.40
C LYS A 565 -1.39 10.68 27.54
N ASP A 566 -1.59 10.45 26.24
CA ASP A 566 -1.99 11.44 25.25
C ASP A 566 -3.42 11.94 25.52
#